data_AF-A0A353GDA4-F1
#
_entry.id   AF-A0A353GDA4-F1
#
_cell.length_a   1.000
_cell.length_b   1.000
_cell.length_c   1.000
_cell.angle_alpha   90.00
_cell.angle_beta   90.00
_cell.angle_gamma   90.00
#
_symmetry.space_group_name_H-M   'P 1'
#
loop_
_entity.id
_entity.type
_entity.pdbx_description
1 polymer ?
#
loop_
_entity_poly.entity_id
_entity_poly.type
_entity_poly.pdbx_seq_one_letter_code
_entity_poly.pdbx_strand_id
1 'polypeptide(L)' 'MDGNGRWANERGMPRTYGHKQGMESLHSVVRAAGDIGVKYLTLFAFSS' A
#
# COMPACT_ATOMS: atom_id res chain seq x y z
N MET A 1 -2.54 3.65 -1.93
CA MET A 1 -2.96 3.76 -0.51
C MET A 1 -2.35 5.00 0.09
N ASP A 2 -3.10 5.76 0.88
CA ASP A 2 -2.61 6.94 1.60
C ASP A 2 -2.06 6.57 3.00
N GLY A 3 -1.20 7.41 3.56
CA GLY A 3 -0.77 7.29 4.96
C GLY A 3 0.54 6.53 5.18
N ASN A 4 1.15 5.94 4.14
CA ASN A 4 2.44 5.24 4.24
C ASN A 4 3.54 6.11 4.90
N GLY A 5 3.61 7.39 4.53
CA GLY A 5 4.55 8.33 5.14
C GLY A 5 4.22 8.65 6.61
N ARG A 6 2.92 8.76 6.97
CA ARG A 6 2.48 8.98 8.36
C ARG A 6 2.83 7.78 9.23
N TRP A 7 2.56 6.56 8.74
CA TRP A 7 2.90 5.30 9.41
C TRP A 7 4.39 5.19 9.74
N ALA A 8 5.26 5.60 8.82
CA ALA A 8 6.71 5.59 9.04
C ALA A 8 7.14 6.66 10.06
N ASN A 9 6.59 7.87 9.94
CA ASN A 9 6.89 8.98 10.85
C ASN A 9 6.50 8.66 12.30
N GLU A 10 5.32 8.08 12.52
CA GLU A 10 4.85 7.65 13.86
C GLU A 10 5.76 6.61 14.51
N ARG A 11 6.57 5.91 13.71
CA ARG A 11 7.52 4.87 14.16
C ARG A 11 8.97 5.35 14.17
N GLY A 12 9.22 6.64 13.95
CA GLY A 12 10.57 7.20 13.86
C GLY A 12 11.39 6.63 12.70
N MET A 13 10.73 6.10 11.66
CA MET A 13 11.36 5.48 10.51
C MET A 13 11.44 6.43 9.31
N PRO A 14 12.43 6.27 8.42
CA PRO A 14 12.47 6.99 7.15
C PRO A 14 11.20 6.75 6.31
N ARG A 15 10.75 7.76 5.55
CA ARG A 15 9.55 7.64 4.69
C ARG A 15 9.60 6.46 3.71
N THR A 16 10.79 6.08 3.25
CA THR A 16 11.01 4.94 2.36
C THR A 16 10.56 3.61 2.98
N TYR A 17 10.65 3.46 4.31
CA TYR A 17 10.08 2.30 5.02
C TYR A 17 8.56 2.25 4.90
N GLY A 18 7.91 3.41 4.95
CA GLY A 18 6.47 3.53 4.72
C GLY A 18 6.08 3.03 3.32
N HIS A 19 6.85 3.37 2.29
CA HIS A 19 6.59 2.84 0.94
C HIS A 19 6.76 1.33 0.87
N LYS A 20 7.80 0.77 1.51
CA LYS A 20 8.01 -0.68 1.57
C LYS A 20 6.83 -1.39 2.25
N GLN A 21 6.35 -0.87 3.37
CA GLN A 21 5.15 -1.42 4.04
C GLN A 21 3.89 -1.27 3.20
N GLY A 22 3.76 -0.14 2.50
CA GLY A 22 2.69 0.07 1.53
C GLY A 22 2.66 -1.01 0.43
N MET A 23 3.83 -1.48 -0.01
CA MET A 23 3.93 -2.58 -0.98
C MET A 23 3.50 -3.93 -0.40
N GLU A 24 3.92 -4.26 0.82
CA GLU A 24 3.49 -5.51 1.48
C GLU A 24 1.96 -5.57 1.67
N SER A 25 1.37 -4.45 2.12
CA SER A 25 -0.09 -4.32 2.22
C SER A 25 -0.78 -4.40 0.85
N LEU A 26 -0.14 -3.88 -0.20
CA LEU A 26 -0.67 -4.00 -1.56
C LEU A 26 -0.73 -5.46 -2.03
N HIS A 27 0.30 -6.26 -1.73
CA HIS A 27 0.33 -7.68 -2.09
C HIS A 27 -0.83 -8.46 -1.45
N SER A 28 -1.14 -8.20 -0.18
CA SER A 28 -2.26 -8.87 0.49
C SER A 28 -3.61 -8.47 -0.11
N VAL A 29 -3.81 -7.18 -0.43
CA VAL A 29 -5.02 -6.68 -1.07
C VAL A 29 -5.22 -7.27 -2.47
N VAL A 30 -4.18 -7.33 -3.30
CA VAL A 30 -4.26 -7.90 -4.66
C VAL A 30 -4.63 -9.39 -4.60
N ARG A 31 -4.02 -10.15 -3.67
CA ARG A 31 -4.36 -11.56 -3.48
C ARG A 31 -5.82 -11.72 -3.06
N ALA A 32 -6.25 -11.00 -2.03
CA ALA A 32 -7.63 -11.07 -1.53
C ALA A 32 -8.66 -10.67 -2.60
N ALA A 33 -8.35 -9.66 -3.42
CA ALA A 33 -9.18 -9.26 -4.55
C ALA A 33 -9.34 -10.39 -5.57
N GLY A 34 -8.26 -11.10 -5.89
CA GLY A 34 -8.29 -12.30 -6.73
C GLY A 34 -9.13 -13.42 -6.12
N ASP A 35 -8.94 -13.71 -4.83
CA ASP A 35 -9.63 -14.79 -4.12
C ASP A 35 -11.16 -14.60 -4.09
N ILE A 36 -11.64 -13.36 -4.06
CA ILE A 36 -13.09 -13.04 -4.06
C ILE A 36 -13.65 -12.75 -5.47
N GLY A 37 -12.84 -12.90 -6.53
CA GLY A 37 -13.28 -12.75 -7.92
C GLY A 37 -13.43 -11.30 -8.40
N VAL A 38 -12.75 -10.33 -7.79
CA VAL A 38 -12.68 -8.96 -8.32
C VAL A 38 -11.92 -8.97 -9.63
N LYS A 39 -12.60 -8.62 -10.72
CA LYS A 39 -12.04 -8.66 -12.08
C LYS A 39 -11.09 -7.49 -12.38
N TYR A 40 -11.32 -6.35 -11.74
CA TYR A 40 -10.55 -5.13 -11.96
C TYR A 40 -10.32 -4.40 -10.64
N LEU A 41 -9.06 -4.08 -10.36
CA LEU A 41 -8.63 -3.31 -9.20
C LEU A 41 -7.69 -2.20 -9.68
N THR A 42 -8.10 -0.94 -9.51
CA THR A 42 -7.29 0.23 -9.85
C THR A 42 -6.67 0.81 -8.58
N LEU A 43 -5.38 1.07 -8.61
CA LEU A 43 -4.61 1.52 -7.46
C LEU A 43 -3.97 2.87 -7.76
N PHE A 44 -4.19 3.84 -6.87
CA PHE A 44 -3.55 5.15 -6.99
C PHE A 44 -2.17 5.10 -6.33
N ALA A 45 -1.13 4.98 -7.16
CA ALA A 45 0.27 4.82 -6.74
C ALA A 45 1.02 6.16 -6.62
N PHE A 46 0.82 7.06 -7.59
CA PHE A 46 1.46 8.37 -7.65
C PHE A 46 0.49 9.40 -8.23
N SER A 47 0.62 10.63 -7.75
CA SER A 47 0.01 11.83 -8.34
C SER A 47 1.12 12.74 -8.82
N SER A 48 0.89 13.43 -9.93
CA SER A 48 1.63 14.63 -10.33
C SER A 48 1.36 15.79 -9.36
#